data_AF-A0A1T1B8W8-F1
#
_entry.id   AF-A0A1T1B8W8-F1
#
_cell.length_a   1.000
_cell.length_b   1.000
_cell.length_c   1.000
_cell.angle_alpha   90.00
_cell.angle_beta   90.00
_cell.angle_gamma   90.00
#
_symmetry.space_group_name_H-M   'P 1'
#
loop_
_entity.id
_entity.type
_entity.pdbx_description
1 polymer ?
#
loop_
_entity_poly.entity_id
_entity_poly.type
_entity_poly.pdbx_seq_one_letter_code
_entity_poly.pdbx_strand_id
1 'polypeptide(L)'
;MSDFQQYLDAYALSIAGQYQAALDLLDARPVVDALHHARQRAYALHHLGRVDEAYADIEQAAHIAETERPLQRSVVYIDWAVMLMRDQRFEEGFRLYHQALAHATDPEERAATLYNLGWTYLRRGHLDHALDALQEGHALTRGARQESLRWRGHLFRCALALHARACGQFDLALGRARQATRLAGDDRAGVYAWNVLATTLRLDGQTDAARDAQQRALNLAGDGAARDTEALYLALIDLRGPEGGAARDTLRRLAPLTAPYDAWRARLHLAQAHLQAGQPDEALTVLQAATDANEPYVLLDEAPALTDLYDLGRAAGLPLPAPAARQPAALHVTARGAPTARLCGRPLPGVRPLALAAVAYLHHEGPATLDTLAGALLDLPAGDPRGPNRIRAALNDLHDLIGTDTLTRTRRRTVTLNPDWVVSTDLNLPGPDPFTDLYGEWVTQLGR
;
A
#
# COMPACT_ATOMS: atom_id res chain seq x y z
N MET A 1 39.03 3.75 0.94
CA MET A 1 37.56 3.63 1.05
C MET A 1 37.05 5.00 1.43
N SER A 2 35.97 5.49 0.83
CA SER A 2 35.40 6.81 1.17
C SER A 2 35.05 6.83 2.67
N ASP A 3 35.38 7.90 3.38
CA ASP A 3 35.00 8.09 4.78
C ASP A 3 33.47 7.99 4.99
N PHE A 4 32.68 8.21 3.93
CA PHE A 4 31.22 8.04 3.95
C PHE A 4 30.76 6.57 3.92
N GLN A 5 31.63 5.61 3.57
CA GLN A 5 31.28 4.19 3.46
C GLN A 5 30.75 3.63 4.79
N GLN A 6 31.25 4.11 5.92
CA GLN A 6 30.81 3.66 7.24
C GLN A 6 29.29 3.86 7.46
N TYR A 7 28.71 4.92 6.90
CA TYR A 7 27.27 5.20 7.00
C TYR A 7 26.44 4.33 6.06
N LEU A 8 27.01 3.91 4.92
CA LEU A 8 26.34 2.94 4.05
C LEU A 8 26.33 1.55 4.71
N ASP A 9 27.43 1.18 5.35
CA ASP A 9 27.57 -0.09 6.07
C ASP A 9 26.67 -0.12 7.32
N ALA A 10 26.66 0.94 8.13
CA ALA A 10 25.77 1.06 9.29
C ALA A 10 24.29 1.07 8.89
N TYR A 11 23.95 1.70 7.76
CA TYR A 11 22.61 1.62 7.20
C TYR A 11 22.25 0.19 6.77
N ALA A 12 23.16 -0.51 6.08
CA ALA A 12 22.93 -1.90 5.67
C ALA A 12 22.74 -2.85 6.87
N LEU A 13 23.53 -2.67 7.95
CA LEU A 13 23.37 -3.39 9.22
C LEU A 13 22.00 -3.09 9.84
N SER A 14 21.56 -1.83 9.84
CA SER A 14 20.25 -1.43 10.36
C SER A 14 19.09 -2.02 9.55
N ILE A 15 19.21 -2.08 8.22
CA ILE A 15 18.24 -2.75 7.33
C ILE A 15 18.22 -4.26 7.59
N ALA A 16 19.35 -4.84 7.98
CA ALA A 16 19.44 -6.24 8.40
C ALA A 16 18.90 -6.49 9.82
N GLY A 17 18.51 -5.46 10.58
CA GLY A 17 18.09 -5.59 11.98
C GLY A 17 19.25 -5.76 12.96
N GLN A 18 20.49 -5.59 12.50
CA GLN A 18 21.71 -5.72 13.32
C GLN A 18 22.05 -4.38 13.98
N TYR A 19 21.12 -3.84 14.77
CA TYR A 19 21.20 -2.49 15.34
C TYR A 19 22.40 -2.30 16.27
N GLN A 20 22.75 -3.32 17.07
CA GLN A 20 23.93 -3.25 17.93
C GLN A 20 25.22 -3.16 17.10
N ALA A 21 25.34 -3.96 16.04
CA ALA A 21 26.52 -3.89 15.17
C ALA A 21 26.60 -2.56 14.41
N ALA A 22 25.46 -2.00 13.99
CA ALA A 22 25.39 -0.68 13.39
C ALA A 22 25.88 0.41 14.38
N LEU A 23 25.43 0.33 15.63
CA LEU A 23 25.85 1.25 16.69
C LEU A 23 27.34 1.11 17.01
N ASP A 24 27.84 -0.10 17.19
CA ASP A 24 29.26 -0.37 17.46
C ASP A 24 30.15 0.16 16.32
N LEU A 25 29.71 0.03 15.06
CA LEU A 25 30.41 0.56 13.90
C LEU A 25 30.47 2.08 13.91
N LEU A 26 29.36 2.75 14.26
CA LEU A 26 29.29 4.20 14.35
C LEU A 26 30.17 4.74 15.48
N ASP A 27 30.15 4.09 16.65
CA ASP A 27 30.91 4.51 17.83
C ASP A 27 32.43 4.26 17.70
N ALA A 28 32.82 3.20 16.98
CA ALA A 28 34.23 2.84 16.80
C ALA A 28 34.98 3.70 15.77
N ARG A 29 34.27 4.53 15.00
CA ARG A 29 34.83 5.29 13.87
C ARG A 29 34.74 6.80 14.11
N PRO A 30 35.68 7.58 13.55
CA PRO A 30 35.60 9.03 13.65
C PRO A 30 34.33 9.58 12.97
N VAL A 31 33.75 10.61 13.56
CA VAL A 31 32.60 11.33 12.99
C VAL A 31 33.08 12.20 11.83
N VAL A 32 32.69 11.84 10.61
CA VAL A 32 33.06 12.58 9.38
C VAL A 32 31.87 13.34 8.79
N ASP A 33 30.64 12.94 9.13
CA ASP A 33 29.41 13.69 8.85
C ASP A 33 28.49 13.62 10.08
N ALA A 34 28.44 14.73 10.83
CA ALA A 34 27.70 14.80 12.09
C ALA A 34 26.20 14.55 11.92
N LEU A 35 25.59 14.99 10.80
CA LEU A 35 24.18 14.78 10.55
C LEU A 35 23.86 13.32 10.30
N HIS A 36 24.58 12.66 9.38
CA HIS A 36 24.35 11.25 9.06
C HIS A 36 24.68 10.37 10.25
N HIS A 37 25.73 10.69 11.00
CA HIS A 37 26.09 9.97 12.22
C HIS A 37 24.96 10.06 13.26
N ALA A 38 24.49 11.26 13.59
CA ALA A 38 23.43 11.45 14.57
C ALA A 38 22.13 10.75 14.15
N ARG A 39 21.71 10.86 12.89
CA ARG A 39 20.48 10.18 12.40
C ARG A 39 20.56 8.66 12.48
N GLN A 40 21.65 8.07 12.02
CA GLN A 40 21.78 6.60 12.02
C GLN A 40 21.97 6.05 13.42
N ARG A 41 22.72 6.77 14.29
CA ARG A 41 22.88 6.41 15.70
C ARG A 41 21.55 6.51 16.43
N ALA A 42 20.78 7.58 16.22
CA ALA A 42 19.42 7.72 16.76
C ALA A 42 18.53 6.53 16.39
N TYR A 43 18.52 6.15 15.11
CA TYR A 43 17.73 5.02 14.64
C TYR A 43 18.15 3.70 15.32
N ALA A 44 19.45 3.39 15.36
CA ALA A 44 19.94 2.18 16.01
C ALA A 44 19.63 2.15 17.51
N LEU A 45 19.85 3.27 18.21
CA LEU A 45 19.54 3.43 19.64
C LEU A 45 18.04 3.23 19.92
N HIS A 46 17.17 3.77 19.07
CA HIS A 46 15.72 3.62 19.20
C HIS A 46 15.30 2.15 19.15
N HIS A 47 15.81 1.40 18.19
CA HIS A 47 15.52 -0.04 18.07
C HIS A 47 16.12 -0.89 19.19
N LEU A 48 17.18 -0.41 19.84
CA LEU A 48 17.77 -1.04 21.03
C LEU A 48 17.06 -0.65 22.34
N GLY A 49 16.02 0.18 22.28
CA GLY A 49 15.28 0.65 23.45
C GLY A 49 15.98 1.74 24.26
N ARG A 50 17.09 2.30 23.75
CA ARG A 50 17.81 3.44 24.35
C ARG A 50 17.16 4.75 23.93
N VAL A 51 15.89 4.91 24.30
CA VAL A 51 14.96 5.91 23.75
C VAL A 51 15.43 7.34 24.00
N ASP A 52 15.87 7.66 25.22
CA ASP A 52 16.31 9.03 25.57
C ASP A 52 17.53 9.47 24.75
N GLU A 53 18.51 8.58 24.58
CA GLU A 53 19.69 8.85 23.76
C GLU A 53 19.35 8.96 22.28
N ALA A 54 18.41 8.14 21.80
CA ALA A 54 17.93 8.23 20.43
C ALA A 54 17.28 9.58 20.13
N TYR A 55 16.47 10.10 21.06
CA TYR A 55 15.84 11.41 20.90
C TYR A 55 16.86 12.56 21.00
N ALA A 56 17.85 12.46 21.90
CA ALA A 56 18.92 13.44 21.96
C ALA A 56 19.69 13.54 20.63
N ASP A 57 19.98 12.40 20.00
CA ASP A 57 20.66 12.36 18.71
C ASP A 57 19.82 12.91 17.55
N ILE A 58 18.53 12.56 17.49
CA ILE A 58 17.67 13.06 16.40
C ILE A 58 17.38 14.56 16.55
N GLU A 59 17.32 15.07 17.79
CA GLU A 59 17.23 16.51 18.07
C GLU A 59 18.53 17.23 17.66
N GLN A 60 19.69 16.65 17.93
CA GLN A 60 20.97 17.17 17.42
C GLN A 60 21.00 17.19 15.89
N ALA A 61 20.53 16.12 15.23
CA ALA A 61 20.42 16.09 13.78
C ALA A 61 19.47 17.16 13.25
N ALA A 62 18.33 17.37 13.91
CA ALA A 62 17.38 18.41 13.55
C ALA A 62 18.01 19.80 13.67
N HIS A 63 18.74 20.07 14.75
CA HIS A 63 19.46 21.33 14.92
C HIS A 63 20.44 21.59 13.78
N ILE A 64 21.27 20.59 13.41
CA ILE A 64 22.22 20.71 12.30
C ILE A 64 21.48 20.98 10.97
N ALA A 65 20.38 20.27 10.70
CA ALA A 65 19.59 20.47 9.49
C ALA A 65 18.89 21.85 9.48
N GLU A 66 18.52 22.39 10.63
CA GLU A 66 17.91 23.71 10.73
C GLU A 66 18.91 24.84 10.48
N THR A 67 20.11 24.75 11.05
CA THR A 67 21.11 25.83 11.08
C THR A 67 22.13 25.75 9.94
N GLU A 68 22.58 24.55 9.59
CA GLU A 68 23.71 24.35 8.68
C GLU A 68 23.30 23.70 7.34
N ARG A 69 22.32 22.79 7.37
CA ARG A 69 21.94 21.96 6.20
C ARG A 69 20.44 21.99 5.91
N PRO A 70 19.85 23.14 5.55
CA PRO A 70 18.40 23.30 5.38
C PRO A 70 17.77 22.38 4.34
N LEU A 71 18.54 21.94 3.33
CA LEU A 71 18.07 20.97 2.33
C LEU A 71 17.86 19.56 2.91
N GLN A 72 18.40 19.26 4.09
CA GLN A 72 18.28 17.94 4.75
C GLN A 72 17.22 17.93 5.87
N ARG A 73 16.43 19.00 6.05
CA ARG A 73 15.35 19.05 7.06
C ARG A 73 14.30 17.97 6.84
N SER A 74 13.87 17.84 5.59
CA SER A 74 12.88 16.85 5.17
C SER A 74 13.23 15.45 5.66
N VAL A 75 14.43 14.97 5.34
CA VAL A 75 14.85 13.61 5.70
C VAL A 75 15.03 13.41 7.22
N VAL A 76 15.49 14.42 7.96
CA VAL A 76 15.57 14.33 9.42
C VAL A 76 14.18 14.25 10.06
N TYR A 77 13.24 15.08 9.59
CA TYR A 77 11.87 15.06 10.10
C TYR A 77 11.15 13.76 9.77
N ILE A 78 11.45 13.13 8.62
CA ILE A 78 10.95 11.78 8.31
C ILE A 78 11.43 10.77 9.35
N ASP A 79 12.73 10.71 9.62
CA ASP A 79 13.30 9.73 10.56
C ASP A 79 12.76 9.92 11.98
N TRP A 80 12.70 11.18 12.43
CA TRP A 80 12.14 11.52 13.73
C TRP A 80 10.66 11.16 13.84
N ALA A 81 9.87 11.48 12.80
CA ALA A 81 8.47 11.09 12.76
C ALA A 81 8.31 9.57 12.82
N VAL A 82 9.14 8.78 12.10
CA VAL A 82 9.10 7.30 12.17
C VAL A 82 9.31 6.81 13.61
N MET A 83 10.27 7.37 14.35
CA MET A 83 10.50 7.02 15.76
C MET A 83 9.27 7.34 16.63
N LEU A 84 8.72 8.55 16.49
CA LEU A 84 7.50 8.96 17.20
C LEU A 84 6.30 8.05 16.88
N MET A 85 6.14 7.63 15.62
CA MET A 85 5.06 6.73 15.21
C MET A 85 5.21 5.32 15.80
N ARG A 86 6.44 4.86 16.03
CA ARG A 86 6.71 3.58 16.71
C ARG A 86 6.39 3.67 18.20
N ASP A 87 6.67 4.82 18.80
CA ASP A 87 6.36 5.12 20.21
C ASP A 87 4.91 5.55 20.43
N GLN A 88 4.07 5.48 19.39
CA GLN A 88 2.65 5.86 19.42
C GLN A 88 2.39 7.35 19.75
N ARG A 89 3.39 8.22 19.57
CA ARG A 89 3.30 9.68 19.67
C ARG A 89 2.80 10.28 18.35
N PHE A 90 1.59 9.87 17.95
CA PHE A 90 1.08 10.07 16.59
C PHE A 90 0.92 11.53 16.18
N GLU A 91 0.42 12.39 17.06
CA GLU A 91 0.17 13.81 16.79
C GLU A 91 1.48 14.54 16.48
N GLU A 92 2.54 14.24 17.25
CA GLU A 92 3.86 14.81 17.04
C GLU A 92 4.49 14.28 15.76
N GLY A 93 4.37 12.98 15.50
CA GLY A 93 4.84 12.37 14.26
C GLY A 93 4.15 12.96 13.02
N PHE A 94 2.83 13.19 13.08
CA PHE A 94 2.08 13.77 11.96
C PHE A 94 2.56 15.18 11.65
N ARG A 95 2.76 15.99 12.69
CA ARG A 95 3.30 17.35 12.55
C ARG A 95 4.67 17.31 11.86
N LEU A 96 5.57 16.42 12.29
CA LEU A 96 6.88 16.27 11.65
C LEU A 96 6.78 15.77 10.21
N TYR A 97 5.91 14.83 9.89
CA TYR A 97 5.73 14.42 8.49
C TYR A 97 5.19 15.55 7.60
N HIS A 98 4.27 16.37 8.10
CA HIS A 98 3.80 17.55 7.35
C HIS A 98 4.91 18.59 7.17
N GLN A 99 5.74 18.80 8.20
CA GLN A 99 6.93 19.64 8.06
C GLN A 99 7.92 19.06 7.05
N ALA A 100 8.14 17.74 7.07
CA ALA A 100 8.98 17.06 6.09
C ALA A 100 8.46 17.28 4.67
N LEU A 101 7.15 17.11 4.46
CA LEU A 101 6.52 17.28 3.15
C LEU A 101 6.64 18.73 2.63
N ALA A 102 6.54 19.71 3.53
CA ALA A 102 6.71 21.13 3.20
C ALA A 102 8.16 21.49 2.83
N HIS A 103 9.14 20.73 3.34
CA HIS A 103 10.57 20.93 3.06
C HIS A 103 11.13 19.98 2.00
N ALA A 104 10.36 18.99 1.52
CA ALA A 104 10.81 18.03 0.53
C ALA A 104 11.02 18.71 -0.84
N THR A 105 12.27 18.96 -1.20
CA THR A 105 12.64 19.55 -2.50
C THR A 105 12.88 18.50 -3.58
N ASP A 106 13.22 17.27 -3.18
CA ASP A 106 13.46 16.17 -4.09
C ASP A 106 12.23 15.24 -4.21
N PRO A 107 11.87 14.77 -5.42
CA PRO A 107 10.72 13.88 -5.62
C PRO A 107 10.80 12.56 -4.84
N GLU A 108 12.00 12.04 -4.60
CA GLU A 108 12.22 10.81 -3.85
C GLU A 108 11.89 11.00 -2.36
N GLU A 109 12.31 12.12 -1.77
CA GLU A 109 11.95 12.49 -0.40
C GLU A 109 10.45 12.77 -0.25
N ARG A 110 9.86 13.48 -1.23
CA ARG A 110 8.42 13.75 -1.26
C ARG A 110 7.64 12.45 -1.29
N ALA A 111 8.03 11.51 -2.15
CA ALA A 111 7.40 10.19 -2.23
C ALA A 111 7.57 9.39 -0.93
N ALA A 112 8.75 9.37 -0.31
CA ALA A 112 8.92 8.70 0.99
C ALA A 112 7.99 9.28 2.07
N THR A 113 7.88 10.61 2.12
CA THR A 113 7.02 11.30 3.09
C THR A 113 5.55 10.98 2.85
N LEU A 114 5.09 11.04 1.59
CA LEU A 114 3.72 10.71 1.21
C LEU A 114 3.36 9.24 1.50
N TYR A 115 4.29 8.32 1.28
CA TYR A 115 4.11 6.92 1.68
C TYR A 115 3.93 6.78 3.18
N ASN A 116 4.80 7.39 3.97
CA ASN A 116 4.74 7.32 5.43
C ASN A 116 3.49 8.00 6.01
N LEU A 117 3.08 9.16 5.47
CA LEU A 117 1.81 9.80 5.80
C LEU A 117 0.62 8.91 5.46
N GLY A 118 0.59 8.36 4.25
CA GLY A 118 -0.46 7.45 3.79
C GLY A 118 -0.58 6.22 4.70
N TRP A 119 0.55 5.58 5.02
CA TRP A 119 0.57 4.45 5.95
C TRP A 119 0.10 4.84 7.36
N THR A 120 0.51 6.00 7.85
CA THR A 120 0.08 6.48 9.16
C THR A 120 -1.42 6.75 9.17
N TYR A 121 -1.95 7.47 8.18
CA TYR A 121 -3.40 7.71 8.08
C TYR A 121 -4.18 6.40 8.00
N LEU A 122 -3.68 5.39 7.26
CA LEU A 122 -4.28 4.05 7.26
C LEU A 122 -4.30 3.45 8.65
N ARG A 123 -3.15 3.40 9.35
CA ARG A 123 -3.04 2.86 10.73
C ARG A 123 -4.01 3.52 11.70
N ARG A 124 -4.31 4.79 11.48
CA ARG A 124 -5.24 5.60 12.30
C ARG A 124 -6.70 5.54 11.84
N GLY A 125 -7.01 4.83 10.76
CA GLY A 125 -8.36 4.72 10.21
C GLY A 125 -8.83 5.96 9.41
N HIS A 126 -7.93 6.90 9.11
CA HIS A 126 -8.22 8.08 8.28
C HIS A 126 -8.14 7.73 6.79
N LEU A 127 -9.01 6.84 6.33
CA LEU A 127 -8.93 6.21 5.01
C LEU A 127 -8.86 7.22 3.85
N ASP A 128 -9.63 8.32 3.91
CA ASP A 128 -9.65 9.36 2.88
C ASP A 128 -8.29 10.08 2.76
N HIS A 129 -7.75 10.58 3.88
CA HIS A 129 -6.42 11.21 3.89
C HIS A 129 -5.32 10.24 3.48
N ALA A 130 -5.48 8.97 3.84
CA ALA A 130 -4.57 7.92 3.42
C ALA A 130 -4.59 7.75 1.90
N LEU A 131 -5.77 7.68 1.30
CA LEU A 131 -5.93 7.56 -0.14
C LEU A 131 -5.30 8.75 -0.87
N ASP A 132 -5.58 9.98 -0.43
CA ASP A 132 -5.06 11.19 -1.04
C ASP A 132 -3.51 11.19 -1.06
N ALA A 133 -2.89 10.96 0.11
CA ALA A 133 -1.43 10.92 0.23
C ALA A 133 -0.81 9.79 -0.61
N LEU A 134 -1.42 8.60 -0.60
CA LEU A 134 -0.93 7.45 -1.35
C LEU A 134 -1.07 7.66 -2.87
N GLN A 135 -2.17 8.27 -3.34
CA GLN A 135 -2.36 8.56 -4.76
C GLN A 135 -1.40 9.63 -5.25
N GLU A 136 -1.19 10.68 -4.45
CA GLU A 136 -0.21 11.71 -4.78
C GLU A 136 1.20 11.13 -4.89
N GLY A 137 1.61 10.33 -3.90
CA GLY A 137 2.95 9.71 -3.92
C GLY A 137 3.10 8.67 -5.02
N HIS A 138 2.06 7.88 -5.29
CA HIS A 138 2.03 6.93 -6.42
C HIS A 138 2.23 7.64 -7.76
N ALA A 139 1.60 8.80 -7.95
CA ALA A 139 1.75 9.60 -9.16
C ALA A 139 3.20 10.06 -9.39
N LEU A 140 3.97 10.36 -8.33
CA LEU A 140 5.39 10.72 -8.43
C LEU A 140 6.27 9.55 -8.91
N THR A 141 5.92 8.31 -8.54
CA THR A 141 6.67 7.11 -8.97
C THR A 141 6.40 6.72 -10.41
N ARG A 142 5.23 7.11 -10.93
CA ARG A 142 4.73 6.67 -12.23
C ARG A 142 5.47 7.35 -13.37
N GLY A 143 6.21 6.58 -14.17
CA GLY A 143 7.00 7.12 -15.28
C GLY A 143 8.23 7.92 -14.85
N ALA A 144 8.63 7.86 -13.58
CA ALA A 144 9.85 8.47 -13.10
C ALA A 144 11.07 8.00 -13.92
N ARG A 145 12.03 8.88 -14.21
CA ARG A 145 13.27 8.49 -14.90
C ARG A 145 14.28 7.85 -13.96
N GLN A 146 14.22 8.20 -12.68
CA GLN A 146 15.06 7.62 -11.64
C GLN A 146 14.55 6.23 -11.27
N GLU A 147 15.44 5.24 -11.29
CA GLU A 147 15.09 3.86 -11.01
C GLU A 147 14.68 3.64 -9.55
N SER A 148 15.39 4.27 -8.61
CA SER A 148 15.05 4.27 -7.17
C SER A 148 13.60 4.69 -6.94
N LEU A 149 13.19 5.81 -7.55
CA LEU A 149 11.84 6.34 -7.42
C LEU A 149 10.79 5.48 -8.13
N ARG A 150 11.08 4.96 -9.33
CA ARG A 150 10.17 4.02 -10.02
C ARG A 150 9.91 2.78 -9.18
N TRP A 151 10.98 2.21 -8.64
CA TRP A 151 10.92 0.96 -7.91
C TRP A 151 10.06 1.09 -6.65
N ARG A 152 10.07 2.25 -5.97
CA ARG A 152 9.14 2.56 -4.86
C ARG A 152 7.65 2.50 -5.23
N GLY A 153 7.30 2.48 -6.51
CA GLY A 153 5.93 2.32 -6.97
C GLY A 153 5.26 1.01 -6.52
N HIS A 154 6.01 -0.02 -6.11
CA HIS A 154 5.41 -1.22 -5.50
C HIS A 154 4.87 -0.93 -4.08
N LEU A 155 5.57 -0.12 -3.28
CA LEU A 155 5.16 0.23 -1.91
C LEU A 155 3.82 0.97 -1.90
N PHE A 156 3.63 1.93 -2.82
CA PHE A 156 2.35 2.61 -2.96
C PHE A 156 1.23 1.68 -3.37
N ARG A 157 1.48 0.71 -4.26
CA ARG A 157 0.48 -0.30 -4.62
C ARG A 157 0.14 -1.22 -3.46
N CYS A 158 1.10 -1.60 -2.62
CA CYS A 158 0.85 -2.32 -1.37
C CYS A 158 -0.09 -1.52 -0.47
N ALA A 159 0.24 -0.27 -0.17
CA ALA A 159 -0.57 0.58 0.70
C ALA A 159 -1.97 0.86 0.11
N LEU A 160 -2.07 1.07 -1.20
CA LEU A 160 -3.37 1.22 -1.90
C LEU A 160 -4.19 -0.09 -1.90
N ALA A 161 -3.54 -1.26 -1.85
CA ALA A 161 -4.23 -2.54 -1.66
C ALA A 161 -4.80 -2.65 -0.24
N LEU A 162 -4.01 -2.25 0.77
CA LEU A 162 -4.44 -2.21 2.18
C LEU A 162 -5.63 -1.26 2.38
N HIS A 163 -5.59 -0.09 1.76
CA HIS A 163 -6.71 0.84 1.71
C HIS A 163 -7.95 0.19 1.07
N ALA A 164 -7.81 -0.38 -0.13
CA ALA A 164 -8.94 -1.01 -0.83
C ALA A 164 -9.58 -2.13 0.00
N ARG A 165 -8.76 -2.92 0.70
CA ARG A 165 -9.23 -3.99 1.59
C ARG A 165 -10.04 -3.45 2.78
N ALA A 166 -9.54 -2.40 3.43
CA ALA A 166 -10.26 -1.72 4.51
C ALA A 166 -11.60 -1.12 4.06
N CYS A 167 -11.73 -0.78 2.76
CA CYS A 167 -12.98 -0.31 2.15
C CYS A 167 -13.86 -1.43 1.58
N GLY A 168 -13.52 -2.71 1.78
CA GLY A 168 -14.28 -3.85 1.26
C GLY A 168 -14.12 -4.10 -0.25
N GLN A 169 -13.18 -3.43 -0.91
CA GLN A 169 -12.92 -3.51 -2.37
C GLN A 169 -11.89 -4.61 -2.68
N PHE A 170 -12.21 -5.86 -2.34
CA PHE A 170 -11.28 -6.99 -2.37
C PHE A 170 -10.67 -7.27 -3.75
N ASP A 171 -11.45 -7.17 -4.82
CA ASP A 171 -10.94 -7.45 -6.18
C ASP A 171 -9.91 -6.39 -6.60
N LEU A 172 -10.15 -5.13 -6.24
CA LEU A 172 -9.21 -4.03 -6.44
C LEU A 172 -7.96 -4.20 -5.58
N ALA A 173 -8.12 -4.60 -4.32
CA ALA A 173 -7.01 -4.89 -3.41
C ALA A 173 -6.12 -6.01 -3.95
N LEU A 174 -6.73 -7.11 -4.41
CA LEU A 174 -6.02 -8.26 -4.97
C LEU A 174 -5.29 -7.89 -6.26
N GLY A 175 -5.96 -7.13 -7.14
CA GLY A 175 -5.36 -6.60 -8.35
C GLY A 175 -4.12 -5.73 -8.08
N ARG A 176 -4.19 -4.87 -7.05
CA ARG A 176 -3.08 -4.02 -6.60
C ARG A 176 -1.94 -4.80 -5.98
N ALA A 177 -2.25 -5.74 -5.09
CA ALA A 177 -1.25 -6.59 -4.46
C ALA A 177 -0.47 -7.44 -5.48
N ARG A 178 -1.17 -8.03 -6.47
CA ARG A 178 -0.53 -8.78 -7.56
C ARG A 178 0.36 -7.90 -8.44
N GLN A 179 -0.02 -6.64 -8.69
CA GLN A 179 0.85 -5.74 -9.45
C GLN A 179 2.07 -5.33 -8.61
N ALA A 180 1.90 -5.14 -7.30
CA ALA A 180 3.01 -4.84 -6.40
C ALA A 180 4.07 -5.96 -6.40
N THR A 181 3.68 -7.23 -6.35
CA THR A 181 4.65 -8.34 -6.40
C THR A 181 5.41 -8.40 -7.72
N ARG A 182 4.76 -8.11 -8.86
CA ARG A 182 5.43 -8.02 -10.16
C ARG A 182 6.46 -6.90 -10.25
N LEU A 183 6.26 -5.81 -9.51
CA LEU A 183 7.16 -4.66 -9.53
C LEU A 183 8.30 -4.74 -8.52
N ALA A 184 8.03 -5.30 -7.35
CA ALA A 184 9.04 -5.45 -6.30
C ALA A 184 10.14 -6.44 -6.73
N GLY A 185 9.78 -7.47 -7.50
CA GLY A 185 10.69 -8.54 -7.90
C GLY A 185 10.84 -9.60 -6.82
N ASP A 186 11.90 -10.38 -6.93
CA ASP A 186 12.16 -11.58 -6.11
C ASP A 186 13.33 -11.39 -5.12
N ASP A 187 13.38 -10.24 -4.46
CA ASP A 187 14.36 -9.94 -3.42
C ASP A 187 13.70 -9.63 -2.06
N ARG A 188 14.50 -9.25 -1.07
CA ARG A 188 14.03 -8.95 0.29
C ARG A 188 12.99 -7.82 0.33
N ALA A 189 13.02 -6.90 -0.62
CA ALA A 189 12.02 -5.84 -0.66
C ALA A 189 10.68 -6.31 -1.27
N GLY A 190 10.69 -7.42 -2.00
CA GLY A 190 9.49 -8.16 -2.38
C GLY A 190 8.69 -8.73 -1.22
N VAL A 191 9.29 -8.92 -0.03
CA VAL A 191 8.63 -9.53 1.15
C VAL A 191 7.31 -8.84 1.46
N TYR A 192 7.31 -7.51 1.54
CA TYR A 192 6.11 -6.75 1.89
C TYR A 192 5.01 -6.91 0.82
N ALA A 193 5.35 -6.89 -0.47
CA ALA A 193 4.36 -7.09 -1.53
C ALA A 193 3.73 -8.49 -1.48
N TRP A 194 4.53 -9.53 -1.21
CA TRP A 194 4.04 -10.89 -1.06
C TRP A 194 3.18 -11.08 0.19
N ASN A 195 3.56 -10.47 1.33
CA ASN A 195 2.78 -10.45 2.56
C ASN A 195 1.40 -9.80 2.35
N VAL A 196 1.37 -8.65 1.66
CA VAL A 196 0.12 -7.95 1.34
C VAL A 196 -0.78 -8.80 0.43
N LEU A 197 -0.20 -9.48 -0.56
CA LEU A 197 -0.94 -10.42 -1.41
C LEU A 197 -1.50 -11.59 -0.59
N ALA A 198 -0.69 -12.24 0.23
CA ALA A 198 -1.09 -13.36 1.08
C ALA A 198 -2.21 -12.98 2.04
N THR A 199 -2.08 -11.83 2.72
CA THR A 199 -3.12 -11.33 3.63
C THR A 199 -4.42 -11.03 2.89
N THR A 200 -4.34 -10.44 1.70
CA THR A 200 -5.53 -10.16 0.87
C THR A 200 -6.21 -11.45 0.42
N LEU A 201 -5.44 -12.46 -0.02
CA LEU A 201 -5.96 -13.78 -0.38
C LEU A 201 -6.60 -14.50 0.80
N ARG A 202 -5.98 -14.44 1.99
CA ARG A 202 -6.51 -15.02 3.23
C ARG A 202 -7.86 -14.41 3.58
N LEU A 203 -7.95 -13.09 3.57
CA LEU A 203 -9.18 -12.37 3.90
C LEU A 203 -10.27 -12.54 2.83
N ASP A 204 -9.89 -12.85 1.60
CA ASP A 204 -10.79 -13.25 0.51
C ASP A 204 -11.19 -14.75 0.55
N GLY A 205 -10.63 -15.53 1.47
CA GLY A 205 -10.92 -16.96 1.64
C GLY A 205 -10.13 -17.91 0.72
N GLN A 206 -9.16 -17.39 -0.04
CA GLN A 206 -8.30 -18.19 -0.93
C GLN A 206 -7.10 -18.77 -0.16
N THR A 207 -7.35 -19.67 0.79
CA THR A 207 -6.35 -20.16 1.76
C THR A 207 -5.09 -20.77 1.12
N ASP A 208 -5.23 -21.62 0.11
CA ASP A 208 -4.06 -22.27 -0.51
C ASP A 208 -3.18 -21.27 -1.25
N ALA A 209 -3.79 -20.38 -2.03
CA ALA A 209 -3.07 -19.30 -2.70
C ALA A 209 -2.44 -18.32 -1.69
N ALA A 210 -3.10 -18.07 -0.56
CA ALA A 210 -2.55 -17.26 0.52
C ALA A 210 -1.30 -17.92 1.12
N ARG A 211 -1.33 -19.23 1.35
CA ARG A 211 -0.20 -20.01 1.86
C ARG A 211 0.99 -19.95 0.91
N ASP A 212 0.76 -20.17 -0.39
CA ASP A 212 1.81 -20.09 -1.40
C ASP A 212 2.48 -18.70 -1.43
N ALA A 213 1.67 -17.64 -1.41
CA ALA A 213 2.17 -16.27 -1.37
C ALA A 213 2.93 -15.96 -0.07
N GLN A 214 2.46 -16.46 1.07
CA GLN A 214 3.11 -16.25 2.37
C GLN A 214 4.41 -17.02 2.49
N GLN A 215 4.47 -18.24 1.96
CA GLN A 215 5.70 -19.02 1.88
C GLN A 215 6.74 -18.31 1.01
N ARG A 216 6.30 -17.65 -0.07
CA ARG A 216 7.19 -16.81 -0.89
C ARG A 216 7.74 -15.64 -0.08
N ALA A 217 6.91 -14.92 0.68
CA ALA A 217 7.35 -13.85 1.56
C ALA A 217 8.37 -14.35 2.60
N LEU A 218 8.07 -15.46 3.27
CA LEU A 218 8.94 -16.08 4.28
C LEU A 218 10.30 -16.50 3.71
N ASN A 219 10.33 -17.03 2.49
CA ASN A 219 11.58 -17.40 1.82
C ASN A 219 12.46 -16.19 1.47
N LEU A 220 11.85 -15.02 1.24
CA LEU A 220 12.54 -13.77 0.92
C LEU A 220 13.00 -12.99 2.17
N ALA A 221 12.35 -13.21 3.33
CA ALA A 221 12.57 -12.43 4.55
C ALA A 221 13.97 -12.59 5.17
N GLY A 222 14.71 -13.65 4.81
CA GLY A 222 15.98 -13.98 5.43
C GLY A 222 15.80 -14.49 6.86
N ASP A 223 16.70 -14.10 7.76
CA ASP A 223 16.69 -14.45 9.19
C ASP A 223 16.26 -13.27 10.08
N GLY A 224 15.94 -13.56 11.35
CA GLY A 224 15.61 -12.56 12.37
C GLY A 224 14.15 -12.08 12.34
N ALA A 225 13.90 -10.88 12.85
CA ALA A 225 12.55 -10.37 13.11
C ALA A 225 11.64 -10.35 11.87
N ALA A 226 12.19 -10.09 10.68
CA ALA A 226 11.41 -10.15 9.44
C ALA A 226 10.88 -11.57 9.17
N ARG A 227 11.70 -12.59 9.42
CA ARG A 227 11.31 -14.00 9.29
C ARG A 227 10.23 -14.37 10.30
N ASP A 228 10.38 -13.91 11.54
CA ASP A 228 9.40 -14.16 12.61
C ASP A 228 8.04 -13.55 12.27
N THR A 229 8.02 -12.33 11.72
CA THR A 229 6.79 -11.72 11.20
C THR A 229 6.17 -12.59 10.11
N GLU A 230 6.92 -12.99 9.08
CA GLU A 230 6.35 -13.81 8.00
C GLU A 230 5.89 -15.20 8.46
N ALA A 231 6.55 -15.79 9.46
CA ALA A 231 6.12 -17.05 10.08
C ALA A 231 4.84 -16.88 10.90
N LEU A 232 4.66 -15.73 11.58
CA LEU A 232 3.41 -15.38 12.25
C LEU A 232 2.26 -15.28 11.25
N TYR A 233 2.46 -14.63 10.10
CA TYR A 233 1.43 -14.55 9.06
C TYR A 233 1.10 -15.92 8.43
N LEU A 234 2.08 -16.80 8.27
CA LEU A 234 1.82 -18.17 7.84
C LEU A 234 0.94 -18.91 8.85
N ALA A 235 1.25 -18.79 10.14
CA ALA A 235 0.43 -19.37 11.20
C ALA A 235 -1.01 -18.83 11.19
N LEU A 236 -1.22 -17.54 10.90
CA LEU A 236 -2.57 -16.97 10.74
C LEU A 236 -3.38 -17.63 9.62
N ILE A 237 -2.73 -18.06 8.54
CA ILE A 237 -3.37 -18.77 7.42
C ILE A 237 -3.74 -20.20 7.83
N ASP A 238 -2.86 -20.87 8.57
CA ASP A 238 -3.01 -22.29 8.94
C ASP A 238 -3.91 -22.55 10.15
N LEU A 239 -4.38 -21.50 10.84
CA LEU A 239 -5.23 -21.58 12.03
C LEU A 239 -6.48 -22.47 11.87
N ARG A 240 -7.11 -22.43 10.68
CA ARG A 240 -8.33 -23.19 10.39
C ARG A 240 -8.06 -24.56 9.76
N GLY A 241 -6.78 -24.92 9.56
CA GLY A 241 -6.36 -26.18 8.96
C GLY A 241 -6.09 -27.30 9.98
N PRO A 242 -5.65 -28.48 9.51
CA PRO A 242 -5.28 -29.61 10.36
C PRO A 242 -4.20 -29.27 11.40
N GLU A 243 -3.33 -28.31 11.09
CA GLU A 243 -2.23 -27.86 11.95
C GLU A 243 -2.61 -26.70 12.89
N GLY A 244 -3.90 -26.40 13.05
CA GLY A 244 -4.38 -25.26 13.85
C GLY A 244 -3.90 -25.24 15.31
N GLY A 245 -3.53 -26.40 15.88
CA GLY A 245 -2.85 -26.48 17.18
C GLY A 245 -1.44 -25.85 17.15
N ALA A 246 -0.59 -26.33 16.25
CA ALA A 246 0.77 -25.83 16.06
C ALA A 246 0.79 -24.36 15.60
N ALA A 247 -0.19 -23.96 14.79
CA ALA A 247 -0.37 -22.57 14.39
C ALA A 247 -0.61 -21.66 15.62
N ARG A 248 -1.51 -22.04 16.53
CA ARG A 248 -1.76 -21.27 17.77
C ARG A 248 -0.52 -21.17 18.66
N ASP A 249 0.25 -22.25 18.79
CA ASP A 249 1.50 -22.22 19.57
C ASP A 249 2.54 -21.28 18.94
N THR A 250 2.62 -21.26 17.60
CA THR A 250 3.46 -20.32 16.87
C THR A 250 3.01 -18.87 17.07
N LEU A 251 1.71 -18.57 17.00
CA LEU A 251 1.20 -17.22 17.26
C LEU A 251 1.53 -16.75 18.68
N ARG A 252 1.35 -17.61 19.71
CA ARG A 252 1.68 -17.26 21.10
C ARG A 252 3.18 -16.96 21.28
N ARG A 253 4.04 -17.73 20.62
CA ARG A 253 5.49 -17.56 20.69
C ARG A 253 5.97 -16.30 19.97
N LEU A 254 5.43 -16.01 18.78
CA LEU A 254 5.94 -14.95 17.91
C LEU A 254 5.27 -13.60 18.14
N ALA A 255 4.01 -13.53 18.59
CA ALA A 255 3.32 -12.25 18.80
C ALA A 255 4.08 -11.27 19.72
N PRO A 256 4.76 -11.69 20.80
CA PRO A 256 5.57 -10.78 21.63
C PRO A 256 6.84 -10.26 20.95
N LEU A 257 7.26 -10.87 19.84
CA LEU A 257 8.51 -10.57 19.13
C LEU A 257 8.29 -9.69 17.88
N THR A 258 7.05 -9.48 17.48
CA THR A 258 6.69 -8.71 16.29
C THR A 258 6.22 -7.30 16.62
N ALA A 259 6.06 -6.46 15.60
CA ALA A 259 5.55 -5.10 15.78
C ALA A 259 4.14 -5.11 16.39
N PRO A 260 3.75 -4.07 17.17
CA PRO A 260 2.47 -4.05 17.90
C PRO A 260 1.25 -4.38 17.04
N TYR A 261 1.18 -3.88 15.80
CA TYR A 261 0.05 -4.15 14.89
C TYR A 261 -0.04 -5.64 14.47
N ASP A 262 1.10 -6.30 14.24
CA ASP A 262 1.16 -7.73 13.93
C ASP A 262 0.80 -8.58 15.15
N ALA A 263 1.30 -8.17 16.33
CA ALA A 263 0.99 -8.81 17.60
C ALA A 263 -0.51 -8.79 17.91
N TRP A 264 -1.18 -7.64 17.69
CA TRP A 264 -2.62 -7.53 17.87
C TRP A 264 -3.41 -8.39 16.90
N ARG A 265 -2.98 -8.48 15.64
CA ARG A 265 -3.58 -9.39 14.67
C ARG A 265 -3.53 -10.83 15.18
N ALA A 266 -2.38 -11.31 15.64
CA ALA A 266 -2.26 -12.65 16.23
C ALA A 266 -3.16 -12.85 17.46
N ARG A 267 -3.21 -11.87 18.37
CA ARG A 267 -4.04 -11.93 19.58
C ARG A 267 -5.54 -12.01 19.28
N LEU A 268 -6.03 -11.24 18.31
CA LEU A 268 -7.43 -11.28 17.89
C LEU A 268 -7.82 -12.67 17.35
N HIS A 269 -6.95 -13.31 16.58
CA HIS A 269 -7.19 -14.67 16.09
C HIS A 269 -7.12 -15.73 17.21
N LEU A 270 -6.24 -15.53 18.21
CA LEU A 270 -6.23 -16.37 19.41
C LEU A 270 -7.52 -16.17 20.24
N ALA A 271 -8.05 -14.94 20.32
CA ALA A 271 -9.33 -14.65 20.97
C ALA A 271 -10.51 -15.34 20.27
N GLN A 272 -10.53 -15.35 18.93
CA GLN A 272 -11.50 -16.12 18.16
C GLN A 272 -11.41 -17.63 18.47
N ALA A 273 -10.19 -18.16 18.66
CA ALA A 273 -10.02 -19.56 19.05
C ALA A 273 -10.51 -19.83 20.49
N HIS A 274 -10.35 -18.88 21.42
CA HIS A 274 -10.95 -18.97 22.76
C HIS A 274 -12.48 -19.02 22.68
N LEU A 275 -13.09 -18.12 21.89
CA LEU A 275 -14.53 -18.13 21.66
C LEU A 275 -15.03 -19.48 21.12
N GLN A 276 -14.33 -20.04 20.13
CA GLN A 276 -14.65 -21.36 19.57
C GLN A 276 -14.47 -22.51 20.57
N ALA A 277 -13.62 -22.34 21.58
CA ALA A 277 -13.43 -23.30 22.67
C ALA A 277 -14.43 -23.13 23.82
N GLY A 278 -15.42 -22.23 23.69
CA GLY A 278 -16.40 -21.96 24.75
C GLY A 278 -15.88 -21.05 25.86
N GLN A 279 -14.88 -20.22 25.56
CA GLN A 279 -14.22 -19.28 26.47
C GLN A 279 -14.51 -17.82 26.06
N PRO A 280 -15.77 -17.34 26.18
CA PRO A 280 -16.16 -16.01 25.70
C PRO A 280 -15.58 -14.87 26.55
N ASP A 281 -15.37 -15.09 27.86
CA ASP A 281 -14.85 -14.06 28.77
C ASP A 281 -13.37 -13.76 28.47
N GLU A 282 -12.58 -14.79 28.17
CA GLU A 282 -11.20 -14.66 27.72
C GLU A 282 -11.13 -13.97 26.36
N ALA A 283 -12.02 -14.34 25.42
CA ALA A 283 -12.10 -13.68 24.12
C ALA A 283 -12.45 -12.20 24.25
N LEU A 284 -13.42 -11.86 25.10
CA LEU A 284 -13.84 -10.49 25.35
C LEU A 284 -12.74 -9.65 26.03
N THR A 285 -11.99 -10.24 26.96
CA THR A 285 -10.85 -9.59 27.61
C THR A 285 -9.79 -9.15 26.59
N VAL A 286 -9.46 -10.04 25.65
CA VAL A 286 -8.50 -9.72 24.57
C VAL A 286 -9.05 -8.65 23.64
N LEU A 287 -10.35 -8.72 23.31
CA LEU A 287 -11.00 -7.77 22.42
C LEU A 287 -11.09 -6.36 23.03
N GLN A 288 -11.41 -6.26 24.32
CA GLN A 288 -11.36 -5.00 25.08
C GLN A 288 -9.95 -4.42 25.07
N ALA A 289 -8.93 -5.25 25.34
CA ALA A 289 -7.54 -4.80 25.30
C ALA A 289 -7.12 -4.34 23.88
N ALA A 290 -7.67 -4.93 22.82
CA ALA A 290 -7.43 -4.51 21.44
C ALA A 290 -8.14 -3.20 21.08
N THR A 291 -9.33 -2.93 21.64
CA THR A 291 -10.01 -1.63 21.47
C THR A 291 -9.33 -0.50 22.24
N ASP A 292 -8.75 -0.83 23.40
CA ASP A 292 -7.96 0.11 24.19
C ASP A 292 -6.57 0.34 23.59
N ALA A 293 -6.12 -0.59 22.73
CA ALA A 293 -4.89 -0.43 21.98
C ALA A 293 -5.05 0.66 20.91
N ASN A 294 -4.03 1.50 20.80
CA ASN A 294 -4.00 2.61 19.86
C ASN A 294 -3.69 2.15 18.41
N GLU A 295 -4.37 1.11 17.90
CA GLU A 295 -4.13 0.47 16.59
C GLU A 295 -5.44 0.15 15.83
N PRO A 296 -6.27 1.16 15.50
CA PRO A 296 -7.62 0.94 14.96
C PRO A 296 -7.65 0.24 13.60
N TYR A 297 -6.59 0.36 12.79
CA TYR A 297 -6.52 -0.32 11.50
C TYR A 297 -6.56 -1.84 11.59
N VAL A 298 -5.93 -2.42 12.61
CA VAL A 298 -5.93 -3.88 12.79
C VAL A 298 -7.36 -4.38 13.02
N LEU A 299 -8.15 -3.61 13.77
CA LEU A 299 -9.56 -3.91 13.98
C LEU A 299 -10.37 -3.78 12.68
N LEU A 300 -10.13 -2.73 11.91
CA LEU A 300 -10.79 -2.54 10.61
C LEU A 300 -10.47 -3.65 9.61
N ASP A 301 -9.20 -4.03 9.51
CA ASP A 301 -8.68 -4.94 8.50
C ASP A 301 -9.05 -6.41 8.77
N GLU A 302 -9.10 -6.83 10.04
CA GLU A 302 -9.44 -8.22 10.42
C GLU A 302 -10.94 -8.44 10.66
N ALA A 303 -11.75 -7.38 10.75
CA ALA A 303 -13.20 -7.49 10.96
C ALA A 303 -13.89 -8.50 10.02
N PRO A 304 -13.57 -8.59 8.71
CA PRO A 304 -14.21 -9.56 7.81
C PRO A 304 -13.92 -11.03 8.17
N ALA A 305 -12.77 -11.33 8.80
CA ALA A 305 -12.38 -12.70 9.15
C ALA A 305 -12.83 -13.14 10.55
N LEU A 306 -13.25 -12.19 11.39
CA LEU A 306 -13.50 -12.37 12.82
C LEU A 306 -14.94 -12.00 13.20
N THR A 307 -15.91 -12.34 12.34
CA THR A 307 -17.32 -11.95 12.50
C THR A 307 -17.89 -12.33 13.87
N ASP A 308 -17.68 -13.58 14.31
CA ASP A 308 -18.27 -14.08 15.56
C ASP A 308 -17.68 -13.37 16.79
N LEU A 309 -16.36 -13.15 16.79
CA LEU A 309 -15.68 -12.37 17.84
C LEU A 309 -16.20 -10.93 17.88
N TYR A 310 -16.45 -10.33 16.72
CA TYR A 310 -16.94 -8.96 16.63
C TYR A 310 -18.41 -8.84 17.03
N ASP A 311 -19.23 -9.84 16.71
CA ASP A 311 -20.62 -9.93 17.18
C ASP A 311 -20.68 -10.05 18.70
N LEU A 312 -19.84 -10.90 19.30
CA LEU A 312 -19.70 -10.99 20.76
C LEU A 312 -19.32 -9.63 21.37
N GLY A 313 -18.29 -8.97 20.83
CA GLY A 313 -17.82 -7.69 21.33
C GLY A 313 -18.88 -6.58 21.22
N ARG A 314 -19.60 -6.50 20.10
CA ARG A 314 -20.71 -5.54 19.93
C ARG A 314 -21.86 -5.82 20.88
N ALA A 315 -22.21 -7.09 21.10
CA ALA A 315 -23.23 -7.47 22.09
C ALA A 315 -22.82 -7.09 23.52
N ALA A 316 -21.51 -7.09 23.81
CA ALA A 316 -20.93 -6.61 25.06
C ALA A 316 -20.72 -5.08 25.13
N GLY A 317 -21.09 -4.33 24.09
CA GLY A 317 -21.01 -2.86 24.06
C GLY A 317 -19.65 -2.28 23.64
N LEU A 318 -18.74 -3.09 23.07
CA LEU A 318 -17.45 -2.61 22.59
C LEU A 318 -17.59 -1.76 21.31
N PRO A 319 -16.81 -0.67 21.15
CA PRO A 319 -16.86 0.21 19.99
C PRO A 319 -16.09 -0.37 18.80
N LEU A 320 -16.54 -1.51 18.28
CA LEU A 320 -15.89 -2.21 17.17
C LEU A 320 -16.38 -1.69 15.81
N PRO A 321 -15.49 -1.59 14.82
CA PRO A 321 -15.90 -1.23 13.48
C PRO A 321 -16.82 -2.30 12.88
N ALA A 322 -17.77 -1.87 12.06
CA ALA A 322 -18.50 -2.78 11.19
C ALA A 322 -17.55 -3.26 10.09
N PRO A 323 -17.55 -4.57 9.75
CA PRO A 323 -16.84 -5.05 8.57
C PRO A 323 -17.31 -4.28 7.34
N ALA A 324 -16.38 -3.77 6.53
CA ALA A 324 -16.74 -3.12 5.29
C ALA A 324 -17.47 -4.12 4.38
N ALA A 325 -18.67 -3.75 3.93
CA ALA A 325 -19.42 -4.57 2.99
C ALA A 325 -18.58 -4.80 1.73
N ARG A 326 -18.55 -6.04 1.23
CA ARG A 326 -17.84 -6.35 -0.01
C ARG A 326 -18.44 -5.53 -1.15
N GLN A 327 -17.60 -4.76 -1.82
CA GLN A 327 -17.98 -3.90 -2.94
C GLN A 327 -17.15 -4.27 -4.17
N PRO A 328 -17.78 -4.35 -5.36
CA PRO A 328 -17.02 -4.58 -6.58
C PRO A 328 -16.15 -3.36 -6.90
N ALA A 329 -15.06 -3.60 -7.64
CA ALA A 329 -14.29 -2.50 -8.22
C ALA A 329 -15.17 -1.74 -9.22
N ALA A 330 -15.39 -0.45 -9.00
CA ALA A 330 -16.28 0.35 -9.82
C ALA A 330 -15.52 1.47 -10.55
N LEU A 331 -15.73 1.60 -11.85
CA LEU A 331 -15.22 2.71 -12.65
C LEU A 331 -16.38 3.42 -13.35
N HIS A 332 -16.62 4.67 -12.95
CA HIS A 332 -17.55 5.55 -13.66
C HIS A 332 -16.78 6.46 -14.60
N VAL A 333 -17.18 6.51 -15.87
CA VAL A 333 -16.60 7.39 -16.89
C VAL A 333 -17.65 8.43 -17.29
N THR A 334 -17.34 9.70 -17.08
CA THR A 334 -18.09 10.80 -17.67
C THR A 334 -17.42 11.13 -19.00
N ALA A 335 -18.05 10.73 -20.10
CA ALA A 335 -17.51 10.88 -21.44
C ALA A 335 -18.10 12.10 -22.17
N ARG A 336 -19.31 12.57 -21.81
CA ARG A 336 -19.84 13.82 -22.40
C ARG A 336 -19.11 15.04 -21.83
N GLY A 337 -18.79 16.00 -22.69
CA GLY A 337 -18.09 17.22 -22.31
C GLY A 337 -16.63 16.99 -21.92
N ALA A 338 -16.21 17.50 -20.76
CA ALA A 338 -14.84 17.34 -20.24
C ALA A 338 -14.66 15.94 -19.64
N PRO A 339 -13.85 15.04 -20.24
CA PRO A 339 -13.83 13.65 -19.84
C PRO A 339 -13.21 13.46 -18.45
N THR A 340 -13.92 12.78 -17.56
CA THR A 340 -13.45 12.49 -16.20
C THR A 340 -13.78 11.05 -15.80
N ALA A 341 -13.14 10.57 -14.75
CA ALA A 341 -13.44 9.27 -14.18
C ALA A 341 -13.52 9.32 -12.66
N ARG A 342 -14.31 8.39 -12.10
CA ARG A 342 -14.35 8.11 -10.68
C ARG A 342 -14.08 6.63 -10.44
N LEU A 343 -13.09 6.33 -9.61
CA LEU A 343 -12.78 4.97 -9.14
C LEU A 343 -13.43 4.78 -7.77
N CYS A 344 -14.34 3.82 -7.66
CA CYS A 344 -15.08 3.52 -6.43
C CYS A 344 -15.71 4.78 -5.81
N GLY A 345 -16.28 5.65 -6.65
CA GLY A 345 -16.92 6.90 -6.24
C GLY A 345 -15.96 8.08 -5.98
N ARG A 346 -14.64 7.91 -6.03
CA ARG A 346 -13.66 8.99 -5.83
C ARG A 346 -13.12 9.51 -7.16
N PRO A 347 -12.89 10.83 -7.33
CA PRO A 347 -12.26 11.37 -8.54
C PRO A 347 -10.94 10.67 -8.86
N LEU A 348 -10.72 10.35 -10.12
CA LEU A 348 -9.47 9.77 -10.63
C LEU A 348 -8.79 10.78 -11.58
N PRO A 349 -8.03 11.76 -11.05
CA PRO A 349 -7.36 12.76 -11.86
C PRO A 349 -6.21 12.16 -12.69
N GLY A 350 -5.85 12.81 -13.79
CA GLY A 350 -4.69 12.42 -14.61
C GLY A 350 -4.94 11.23 -15.56
N VAL A 351 -6.19 10.79 -15.72
CA VAL A 351 -6.55 9.81 -16.75
C VAL A 351 -6.48 10.46 -18.12
N ARG A 352 -5.87 9.79 -19.10
CA ARG A 352 -5.86 10.25 -20.48
C ARG A 352 -7.26 10.12 -21.09
N PRO A 353 -7.80 11.14 -21.79
CA PRO A 353 -9.11 11.04 -22.42
C PRO A 353 -9.21 9.84 -23.37
N LEU A 354 -8.14 9.50 -24.09
CA LEU A 354 -8.12 8.30 -24.95
C LEU A 354 -8.40 7.00 -24.20
N ALA A 355 -7.94 6.86 -22.96
CA ALA A 355 -8.23 5.68 -22.15
C ALA A 355 -9.70 5.63 -21.73
N LEU A 356 -10.28 6.78 -21.38
CA LEU A 356 -11.70 6.92 -21.08
C LEU A 356 -12.56 6.59 -22.31
N ALA A 357 -12.12 7.00 -23.49
CA ALA A 357 -12.76 6.68 -24.77
C ALA A 357 -12.84 5.18 -24.97
N ALA A 358 -11.69 4.50 -24.81
CA ALA A 358 -11.60 3.07 -24.99
C ALA A 358 -12.48 2.33 -23.98
N VAL A 359 -12.52 2.75 -22.72
CA VAL A 359 -13.39 2.14 -21.71
C VAL A 359 -14.87 2.37 -22.03
N ALA A 360 -15.25 3.60 -22.41
CA ALA A 360 -16.62 3.93 -22.79
C ALA A 360 -17.06 3.14 -24.02
N TYR A 361 -16.20 3.04 -25.05
CA TYR A 361 -16.45 2.20 -26.22
C TYR A 361 -16.70 0.75 -25.83
N LEU A 362 -15.80 0.15 -25.04
CA LEU A 362 -15.92 -1.26 -24.64
C LEU A 362 -17.16 -1.52 -23.77
N HIS A 363 -17.65 -0.51 -23.04
CA HIS A 363 -18.87 -0.61 -22.25
C HIS A 363 -20.13 -0.59 -23.12
N HIS A 364 -20.15 0.23 -24.17
CA HIS A 364 -21.32 0.40 -25.06
C HIS A 364 -21.37 -0.59 -26.21
N GLU A 365 -20.27 -0.72 -26.94
CA GLU A 365 -20.17 -1.54 -28.16
C GLU A 365 -19.71 -2.97 -27.85
N GLY A 366 -19.14 -3.18 -26.66
CA GLY A 366 -18.65 -4.48 -26.21
C GLY A 366 -17.21 -4.79 -26.63
N PRO A 367 -16.81 -6.08 -26.59
CA PRO A 367 -15.48 -6.56 -26.97
C PRO A 367 -14.99 -6.07 -28.33
N ALA A 368 -13.77 -5.52 -28.39
CA ALA A 368 -13.22 -4.97 -29.63
C ALA A 368 -11.73 -5.22 -29.78
N THR A 369 -11.22 -5.30 -31.01
CA THR A 369 -9.77 -5.38 -31.24
C THR A 369 -9.12 -4.00 -31.04
N LEU A 370 -7.81 -3.99 -30.77
CA LEU A 370 -7.06 -2.72 -30.73
C LEU A 370 -7.14 -1.95 -32.05
N ASP A 371 -7.24 -2.65 -33.18
CA ASP A 371 -7.41 -2.06 -34.52
C ASP A 371 -8.80 -1.42 -34.67
N THR A 372 -9.85 -2.09 -34.18
CA THR A 372 -11.22 -1.55 -34.14
C THR A 372 -11.29 -0.30 -33.27
N LEU A 373 -10.72 -0.35 -32.07
CA LEU A 373 -10.66 0.81 -31.15
C LEU A 373 -9.89 1.97 -31.78
N ALA A 374 -8.76 1.68 -32.45
CA ALA A 374 -7.97 2.72 -33.11
C ALA A 374 -8.73 3.39 -34.26
N GLY A 375 -9.41 2.61 -35.11
CA GLY A 375 -10.22 3.14 -36.20
C GLY A 375 -11.40 3.98 -35.71
N ALA A 376 -12.02 3.58 -34.60
CA ALA A 376 -13.10 4.34 -33.99
C ALA A 376 -12.63 5.63 -33.32
N LEU A 377 -11.49 5.61 -32.60
CA LEU A 377 -11.13 6.66 -31.64
C LEU A 377 -10.07 7.66 -32.13
N LEU A 378 -9.30 7.35 -33.18
CA LEU A 378 -8.07 8.10 -33.51
C LEU A 378 -8.03 8.72 -34.91
N ASP A 379 -9.06 8.52 -35.75
CA ASP A 379 -9.10 8.99 -37.14
C ASP A 379 -7.78 8.73 -37.90
N LEU A 380 -7.26 7.50 -37.75
CA LEU A 380 -6.04 7.04 -38.41
C LEU A 380 -6.39 6.15 -39.61
N PRO A 381 -5.56 6.15 -40.67
CA PRO A 381 -5.73 5.24 -41.79
C PRO A 381 -5.80 3.78 -41.32
N ALA A 382 -6.71 3.01 -41.91
CA ALA A 382 -6.84 1.59 -41.61
C ALA A 382 -5.49 0.86 -41.78
N GLY A 383 -5.09 0.09 -40.77
CA GLY A 383 -3.82 -0.64 -40.77
C GLY A 383 -2.60 0.14 -40.26
N ASP A 384 -2.74 1.41 -39.84
CA ASP A 384 -1.64 2.15 -39.21
C ASP A 384 -1.32 1.59 -37.80
N PRO A 385 -0.11 1.03 -37.58
CA PRO A 385 0.26 0.43 -36.29
C PRO A 385 0.33 1.45 -35.14
N ARG A 386 0.40 2.75 -35.43
CA ARG A 386 0.39 3.80 -34.40
C ARG A 386 -0.90 3.82 -33.60
N GLY A 387 -2.04 3.53 -34.24
CA GLY A 387 -3.34 3.53 -33.58
C GLY A 387 -3.45 2.50 -32.46
N PRO A 388 -3.31 1.19 -32.76
CA PRO A 388 -3.32 0.13 -31.76
C PRO A 388 -2.30 0.34 -30.63
N ASN A 389 -1.13 0.87 -30.95
CA ASN A 389 -0.08 1.17 -29.97
C ASN A 389 -0.48 2.31 -29.03
N ARG A 390 -1.12 3.38 -29.54
CA ARG A 390 -1.65 4.48 -28.72
C ARG A 390 -2.77 4.02 -27.80
N ILE A 391 -3.70 3.19 -28.30
CA ILE A 391 -4.77 2.61 -27.47
C ILE A 391 -4.17 1.76 -26.34
N ARG A 392 -3.23 0.86 -26.67
CA ARG A 392 -2.57 0.02 -25.67
C ARG A 392 -1.84 0.86 -24.62
N ALA A 393 -1.09 1.88 -25.05
CA ALA A 393 -0.39 2.78 -24.15
C ALA A 393 -1.38 3.50 -23.20
N ALA A 394 -2.49 4.03 -23.73
CA ALA A 394 -3.50 4.70 -22.92
C ALA A 394 -4.16 3.77 -21.89
N LEU A 395 -4.50 2.53 -22.27
CA LEU A 395 -5.04 1.54 -21.35
C LEU A 395 -4.02 1.12 -20.28
N ASN A 396 -2.75 0.93 -20.66
CA ASN A 396 -1.68 0.63 -19.71
C ASN A 396 -1.47 1.78 -18.72
N ASP A 397 -1.50 3.03 -19.19
CA ASP A 397 -1.41 4.20 -18.31
C ASP A 397 -2.58 4.26 -17.32
N LEU A 398 -3.79 3.89 -17.74
CA LEU A 398 -4.96 3.79 -16.85
C LEU A 398 -4.77 2.68 -15.81
N HIS A 399 -4.31 1.50 -16.22
CA HIS A 399 -4.02 0.40 -15.29
C HIS A 399 -2.97 0.81 -14.25
N ASP A 400 -1.89 1.47 -14.68
CA ASP A 400 -0.87 1.96 -13.76
C ASP A 400 -1.39 3.04 -12.81
N LEU A 401 -2.28 3.91 -13.27
CA LEU A 401 -2.89 4.94 -12.43
C LEU A 401 -3.82 4.34 -11.36
N ILE A 402 -4.66 3.38 -11.73
CA ILE A 402 -5.56 2.67 -10.80
C ILE A 402 -4.75 1.76 -9.85
N GLY A 403 -3.56 1.35 -10.28
CA GLY A 403 -2.68 0.42 -9.59
C GLY A 403 -3.06 -1.05 -9.82
N THR A 404 -3.79 -1.36 -10.90
CA THR A 404 -4.11 -2.75 -11.28
C THR A 404 -4.35 -2.87 -12.78
N ASP A 405 -4.03 -4.02 -13.34
CA ASP A 405 -4.27 -4.41 -14.74
C ASP A 405 -5.54 -5.26 -14.93
N THR A 406 -6.41 -5.30 -13.93
CA THR A 406 -7.60 -6.17 -13.93
C THR A 406 -8.84 -5.56 -14.57
N LEU A 407 -8.84 -4.25 -14.89
CA LEU A 407 -9.98 -3.56 -15.50
C LEU A 407 -10.31 -4.11 -16.88
N THR A 408 -9.28 -4.38 -17.70
CA THR A 408 -9.46 -4.92 -19.05
C THR A 408 -8.69 -6.22 -19.22
N ARG A 409 -9.20 -7.11 -20.07
CA ARG A 409 -8.53 -8.37 -20.45
C ARG A 409 -8.28 -8.35 -21.95
N THR A 410 -7.05 -8.64 -22.35
CA THR A 410 -6.68 -8.80 -23.77
C THR A 410 -6.49 -10.27 -24.09
N ARG A 411 -7.30 -10.83 -24.99
CA ARG A 411 -7.16 -12.20 -25.51
C ARG A 411 -7.25 -12.18 -27.03
N ARG A 412 -6.29 -12.81 -27.72
CA ARG A 412 -6.24 -12.87 -29.20
C ARG A 412 -6.46 -11.49 -29.85
N ARG A 413 -5.78 -10.45 -29.33
CA ARG A 413 -5.91 -9.02 -29.74
C ARG A 413 -7.26 -8.35 -29.46
N THR A 414 -8.23 -9.07 -28.91
CA THR A 414 -9.51 -8.51 -28.47
C THR A 414 -9.39 -8.03 -27.03
N VAL A 415 -9.74 -6.77 -26.80
CA VAL A 415 -9.84 -6.14 -25.49
C VAL A 415 -11.28 -6.25 -25.01
N THR A 416 -11.44 -6.59 -23.73
CA THR A 416 -12.74 -6.75 -23.07
C THR A 416 -12.69 -6.10 -21.70
N LEU A 417 -13.79 -5.51 -21.23
CA LEU A 417 -13.93 -5.14 -19.83
C LEU A 417 -14.03 -6.42 -18.99
N ASN A 418 -13.37 -6.43 -17.84
CA ASN A 418 -13.47 -7.55 -16.92
C ASN A 418 -14.86 -7.57 -16.28
N PRO A 419 -15.62 -8.69 -16.33
CA PRO A 419 -16.94 -8.79 -15.70
C PRO A 419 -16.94 -8.59 -14.18
N ASP A 420 -15.80 -8.74 -13.51
CA ASP A 420 -15.66 -8.49 -12.07
C ASP A 420 -15.71 -6.98 -11.73
N TRP A 421 -15.67 -6.11 -12.75
CA TRP A 421 -15.76 -4.66 -12.60
C TRP A 421 -17.16 -4.15 -12.90
N VAL A 422 -17.64 -3.24 -12.06
CA VAL A 422 -18.82 -2.43 -12.36
C VAL A 422 -18.37 -1.19 -13.14
N VAL A 423 -18.52 -1.23 -14.46
CA VAL A 423 -18.25 -0.09 -15.33
C VAL A 423 -19.56 0.62 -15.66
N SER A 424 -19.56 1.94 -15.60
CA SER A 424 -20.71 2.76 -15.99
C SER A 424 -20.25 4.02 -16.72
N THR A 425 -21.14 4.54 -17.57
CA THR A 425 -20.91 5.73 -18.39
C THR A 425 -22.16 6.63 -18.39
N ASP A 426 -21.97 7.91 -18.69
CA ASP A 426 -23.04 8.89 -18.92
C ASP A 426 -23.65 8.84 -20.33
N LEU A 427 -23.14 7.98 -21.21
CA LEU A 427 -23.66 7.84 -22.58
C LEU A 427 -24.98 7.06 -22.65
N ASN A 428 -25.38 6.39 -21.57
CA ASN A 428 -26.70 5.75 -21.43
C ASN A 428 -27.85 6.77 -21.21
N LEU A 429 -27.54 8.06 -21.07
CA LEU A 429 -28.53 9.12 -20.92
C LEU A 429 -29.14 9.52 -22.28
N PRO A 430 -30.44 9.87 -22.36
CA PRO A 430 -31.06 10.32 -23.62
C PRO A 430 -30.26 11.45 -24.28
N GLY A 431 -30.14 11.43 -25.61
CA GLY A 431 -29.38 12.41 -26.41
C GLY A 431 -29.13 11.94 -27.85
N PRO A 432 -28.54 12.78 -28.72
CA PRO A 432 -28.00 12.34 -30.01
C PRO A 432 -26.99 11.20 -29.83
N ASP A 433 -26.69 10.47 -30.92
CA ASP A 433 -25.76 9.34 -30.89
C ASP A 433 -24.48 9.75 -30.14
N PRO A 434 -24.20 9.13 -28.96
CA PRO A 434 -23.12 9.56 -28.07
C PRO A 434 -21.78 9.59 -28.77
N PHE A 435 -21.60 8.74 -29.78
CA PHE A 435 -20.38 8.62 -30.54
C PHE A 435 -20.21 9.72 -31.58
N THR A 436 -21.29 10.24 -32.17
CA THR A 436 -21.17 11.36 -33.12
C THR A 436 -20.65 12.64 -32.45
N ASP A 437 -21.09 12.93 -31.21
CA ASP A 437 -20.60 14.07 -30.42
C ASP A 437 -19.22 13.82 -29.78
N LEU A 438 -18.97 12.60 -29.29
CA LEU A 438 -17.66 12.18 -28.77
C LEU A 438 -16.58 12.28 -29.85
N TYR A 439 -16.82 11.73 -31.04
CA TYR A 439 -15.81 11.65 -32.08
C TYR A 439 -15.55 13.01 -32.76
N GLY A 440 -16.53 13.91 -32.83
CA GLY A 440 -16.33 15.25 -33.39
C GLY A 440 -15.33 16.10 -32.59
N GLU A 441 -15.55 16.26 -31.28
CA GLU A 441 -14.68 17.09 -30.43
C GLU A 441 -13.42 16.34 -29.95
N TRP A 442 -13.52 15.04 -29.62
CA TRP A 442 -12.38 14.28 -29.08
C TRP A 442 -11.30 14.03 -30.13
N VAL A 443 -11.67 13.77 -31.40
CA VAL A 443 -10.69 13.53 -32.48
C VAL A 443 -9.84 14.78 -32.73
N THR A 444 -10.43 15.99 -32.68
CA THR A 444 -9.68 17.24 -32.82
C THR A 444 -8.71 17.51 -31.66
N GLN A 445 -9.00 17.05 -30.45
CA GLN A 445 -8.13 17.24 -29.28
C GLN A 445 -7.11 16.10 -29.08
N LEU A 446 -7.45 14.87 -29.46
CA LEU A 446 -6.58 13.69 -29.35
C LEU A 446 -5.61 13.52 -30.53
N GLY A 447 -5.87 14.20 -31.66
CA GLY A 447 -4.99 14.24 -32.83
C GLY A 447 -3.74 15.12 -32.67
N ARG A 448 -3.67 15.94 -31.61
CA ARG A 448 -2.47 16.69 -31.19
C ARG A 448 -1.75 15.93 -30.07
#